data_AF-A0A9J6EIT9-F1
#
_entry.id   AF-A0A9J6EIT9-F1
#
_cell.length_a   1.000
_cell.length_b   1.000
_cell.length_c   1.000
_cell.angle_alpha   90.00
_cell.angle_beta   90.00
_cell.angle_gamma   90.00
#
_symmetry.space_group_name_H-M   'P 1'
#
loop_
_entity.id
_entity.type
_entity.pdbx_description
1 polymer ?
#
loop_
_entity_poly.entity_id
_entity_poly.type
_entity_poly.pdbx_seq_one_letter_code
_entity_poly.pdbx_strand_id
1 'polypeptide(L)'
;MSSERGILAVQGEEEPLVWFFFQKTKYQYNFERKTFHGIQFPTAMPLRHYQECKGYVDDADLAAAERQYGKNDLELEVPEFGALFKERATAPFFVFQVFCVALWCLDEFWYYSVFTLFMLVAFECTLVQQQLRNLSLIRKMGNKPYMIQALHANSTKNLDS
;
A
#
# COMPACT_ATOMS: atom_id res chain seq x y z
N MET A 1 -0.68 0.97 -10.79
CA MET A 1 0.16 -0.02 -10.07
C MET A 1 1.58 0.14 -10.56
N SER A 2 2.37 0.98 -9.88
CA SER A 2 3.80 1.11 -10.15
C SER A 2 4.48 -0.16 -9.65
N SER A 3 5.01 -0.97 -10.55
CA SER A 3 5.82 -2.14 -10.18
C SER A 3 7.26 -1.66 -10.08
N GLU A 4 7.74 -1.43 -8.86
CA GLU A 4 9.16 -1.22 -8.63
C GLU A 4 9.90 -2.53 -8.91
N ARG A 5 10.91 -2.46 -9.78
CA ARG A 5 11.75 -3.57 -10.21
C ARG A 5 13.19 -3.15 -10.04
N GLY A 6 14.00 -4.01 -9.45
CA GLY A 6 15.41 -3.75 -9.18
C GLY A 6 16.27 -4.94 -9.56
N ILE A 7 17.43 -4.65 -10.16
CA ILE A 7 18.52 -5.61 -10.31
C ILE A 7 19.68 -5.04 -9.50
N LEU A 8 20.07 -5.75 -8.45
CA LEU A 8 21.21 -5.38 -7.61
C LEU A 8 22.32 -6.39 -7.85
N ALA A 9 23.40 -5.97 -8.51
CA ALA A 9 24.62 -6.75 -8.59
C ALA A 9 25.46 -6.47 -7.34
N VAL A 10 25.57 -7.46 -6.46
CA VAL A 10 26.40 -7.35 -5.24
C VAL A 10 27.84 -7.68 -5.60
N GLN A 11 28.78 -6.80 -5.24
CA GLN A 11 30.21 -7.08 -5.42
C GLN A 11 30.62 -8.24 -4.50
N GLY A 12 30.82 -9.43 -5.07
CA GLY A 12 31.26 -10.63 -4.36
C GLY A 12 30.34 -11.85 -4.48
N GLU A 13 29.14 -11.70 -5.06
CA GLU A 13 28.23 -12.82 -5.36
C GLU A 13 28.23 -13.12 -6.87
N GLU A 14 28.31 -14.39 -7.27
CA GLU A 14 28.32 -14.80 -8.68
C GLU A 14 26.98 -14.55 -9.39
N GLU A 15 25.89 -14.35 -8.64
CA GLU A 15 24.54 -14.17 -9.17
C GLU A 15 23.92 -12.83 -8.72
N PRO A 16 23.39 -12.01 -9.64
CA PRO A 16 22.76 -10.73 -9.28
C PRO A 16 21.41 -10.94 -8.61
N LEU A 17 21.13 -10.20 -7.53
CA LEU A 17 19.83 -10.25 -6.85
C LEU A 17 18.75 -9.57 -7.70
N VAL A 18 17.85 -10.36 -8.30
CA VAL A 18 16.73 -9.87 -9.10
C VAL A 18 15.43 -9.94 -8.30
N TRP A 19 14.73 -8.82 -8.16
CA TRP A 19 13.47 -8.76 -7.41
C TRP A 19 12.47 -7.75 -7.98
N PHE A 20 11.20 -7.95 -7.63
CA PHE A 20 10.13 -7.00 -7.93
C PHE A 20 9.06 -6.98 -6.82
N PHE A 21 8.32 -5.88 -6.73
CA PHE A 21 7.13 -5.81 -5.90
C PHE A 21 5.86 -6.10 -6.72
N PHE A 22 5.01 -6.96 -6.19
CA PHE A 22 3.66 -7.20 -6.69
C PHE A 22 2.69 -7.31 -5.52
N GLN A 23 1.61 -6.53 -5.57
CA GLN A 23 0.62 -6.44 -4.48
C GLN A 23 1.28 -6.21 -3.10
N LYS A 24 2.22 -5.25 -3.04
CA LYS A 24 3.01 -4.90 -1.84
C LYS A 24 3.82 -6.09 -1.25
N THR A 25 3.99 -7.18 -1.98
CA THR A 25 4.84 -8.33 -1.61
C THR A 25 6.08 -8.35 -2.49
N LYS A 26 7.25 -8.52 -1.88
CA LYS A 26 8.53 -8.64 -2.60
C LYS A 26 8.76 -10.08 -3.04
N TYR A 27 9.03 -10.22 -4.34
CA TYR A 27 9.40 -11.49 -4.98
C TYR A 27 10.86 -11.45 -5.36
N GLN A 28 11.59 -12.52 -5.06
CA GLN A 28 12.98 -12.71 -5.45
C GLN A 28 13.08 -13.85 -6.46
N TYR A 29 14.00 -13.72 -7.41
CA TYR A 29 14.27 -14.74 -8.41
C TYR A 29 15.25 -15.78 -7.85
N ASN A 30 14.94 -17.06 -8.03
CA ASN A 30 15.86 -18.16 -7.74
C ASN A 30 16.45 -18.68 -9.06
N PHE A 31 17.77 -18.57 -9.24
CA PHE A 31 18.47 -18.96 -10.47
C PHE A 31 18.52 -20.48 -10.69
N GLU A 32 18.61 -21.27 -9.62
CA GLU A 32 18.63 -22.74 -9.71
C GLU A 32 17.30 -23.29 -10.24
N ARG A 33 16.18 -22.79 -9.72
CA ARG A 33 14.83 -23.26 -10.05
C ARG A 33 14.17 -22.51 -11.19
N LYS A 34 14.76 -21.39 -11.62
CA LYS A 34 14.23 -20.46 -12.64
C LYS A 34 12.82 -19.97 -12.33
N THR A 35 12.53 -19.73 -11.06
CA THR A 35 11.20 -19.35 -10.58
C THR A 35 11.27 -18.19 -9.60
N PHE A 36 10.23 -17.35 -9.59
CA PHE A 36 10.07 -16.31 -8.58
C PHE A 36 9.37 -16.87 -7.36
N HIS A 37 9.88 -16.52 -6.19
CA HIS A 37 9.28 -16.88 -4.91
C HIS A 37 9.17 -15.66 -4.01
N GLY A 38 8.16 -15.66 -3.14
CA GLY A 38 8.09 -14.68 -2.05
C GLY A 38 9.25 -14.90 -1.09
N ILE A 39 9.66 -13.81 -0.43
CA ILE A 39 10.70 -13.88 0.61
C ILE A 39 10.29 -14.91 1.67
N GLN A 40 11.16 -15.88 1.90
CA GLN A 40 10.97 -16.87 2.94
C GLN A 40 11.49 -16.30 4.26
N PHE A 41 10.62 -16.23 5.25
CA PHE A 41 11.00 -15.88 6.60
C PHE A 41 11.36 -17.15 7.35
N PRO A 42 12.44 -17.14 8.14
CA PRO A 42 12.87 -18.33 8.83
C PRO A 42 12.01 -18.52 10.08
N THR A 43 10.83 -19.12 9.93
CA THR A 43 9.81 -19.34 10.99
C THR A 43 9.70 -20.79 11.46
N ALA A 44 10.30 -21.73 10.73
CA ALA A 44 10.19 -23.17 10.99
C ALA A 44 11.48 -23.79 11.59
N MET A 45 12.39 -22.97 12.14
CA MET A 45 13.65 -23.45 12.72
C MET A 45 13.43 -24.03 14.13
N PRO A 46 14.33 -24.90 14.63
CA PRO A 46 14.22 -25.44 15.98
C PRO A 46 14.32 -24.33 17.04
N LEU A 47 13.60 -24.49 18.16
CA LEU A 47 13.54 -23.50 19.25
C LEU A 47 14.92 -23.03 19.72
N ARG A 48 15.89 -23.95 19.76
CA ARG A 48 17.28 -23.67 20.16
C ARG A 48 17.91 -22.55 19.32
N HIS A 49 17.64 -22.50 18.02
CA HIS A 49 18.14 -21.45 17.15
C HIS A 49 17.66 -20.07 17.61
N TYR A 50 16.36 -19.93 17.89
CA TYR A 50 15.80 -18.66 18.36
C TYR A 50 16.27 -18.27 19.77
N GLN A 51 16.56 -19.25 20.64
CA GLN A 51 17.10 -18.99 21.98
C GLN A 51 18.56 -18.50 21.95
N GLU A 52 19.36 -19.02 21.00
CA GLU A 52 20.78 -18.67 20.87
C GLU A 52 21.01 -17.40 20.02
N CYS A 53 19.99 -16.92 19.29
CA CYS A 53 20.05 -15.68 18.51
C CYS A 53 20.31 -14.45 19.38
N LYS A 54 21.42 -13.74 19.12
CA LYS A 54 21.80 -12.48 19.79
C LYS A 54 21.55 -11.23 18.92
N GLY A 55 20.75 -11.35 17.86
CA GLY A 55 20.54 -10.31 16.87
C GLY A 55 21.68 -10.19 15.85
N TYR A 56 21.62 -9.17 15.00
CA TYR A 56 22.68 -8.86 14.04
C TYR A 56 23.86 -8.20 14.77
N VAL A 57 25.05 -8.77 14.62
CA VAL A 57 26.27 -8.31 15.29
C VAL A 57 27.05 -7.36 14.38
N ASP A 58 27.09 -7.64 13.08
CA ASP A 58 27.79 -6.80 12.11
C ASP A 58 26.81 -5.89 11.34
N ASP A 59 27.23 -4.65 11.08
CA ASP A 59 26.46 -3.71 10.24
C ASP A 59 26.33 -4.24 8.79
N ALA A 60 27.26 -5.11 8.35
CA ALA A 60 27.18 -5.79 7.06
C ALA A 60 26.02 -6.78 7.00
N ASP A 61 25.81 -7.57 8.05
CA ASP A 61 24.70 -8.51 8.16
C ASP A 61 23.36 -7.78 8.25
N LEU A 62 23.33 -6.66 8.99
CA LEU A 62 22.15 -5.81 9.06
C LEU A 62 21.79 -5.22 7.69
N ALA A 63 22.78 -4.70 6.95
CA ALA A 63 22.57 -4.19 5.61
C ALA A 63 22.12 -5.29 4.63
N ALA A 64 22.63 -6.51 4.77
CA ALA A 64 22.16 -7.66 3.99
C ALA A 64 20.70 -8.02 4.32
N ALA A 65 20.34 -8.03 5.60
CA ALA A 65 18.97 -8.29 6.05
C ALA A 65 17.99 -7.20 5.58
N GLU A 66 18.35 -5.92 5.70
CA GLU A 66 17.53 -4.81 5.19
C GLU A 66 17.34 -4.91 3.67
N ARG A 67 18.39 -5.30 2.93
CA ARG A 67 18.28 -5.57 1.48
C ARG A 67 17.39 -6.76 1.17
N GLN A 68 17.40 -7.80 1.99
CA GLN A 68 16.58 -9.00 1.78
C GLN A 68 15.11 -8.72 2.09
N TYR A 69 14.82 -8.30 3.32
CA TYR A 69 13.47 -8.16 3.87
C TYR A 69 12.81 -6.81 3.58
N GLY A 70 13.61 -5.76 3.34
CA GLY A 70 13.11 -4.39 3.21
C GLY A 70 12.85 -3.74 4.57
N LYS A 71 12.42 -2.47 4.53
CA LYS A 71 12.02 -1.72 5.72
C LYS A 71 10.61 -2.12 6.16
N ASN A 72 10.37 -2.02 7.46
CA ASN A 72 9.06 -2.27 8.07
C ASN A 72 8.13 -1.06 7.90
N ASP A 73 7.89 -0.63 6.65
CA ASP A 73 7.06 0.53 6.35
C ASP A 73 5.67 0.10 5.85
N LEU A 74 4.61 0.53 6.56
CA LEU A 74 3.23 0.33 6.11
C LEU A 74 2.78 1.51 5.25
N GLU A 75 3.01 1.41 3.93
CA GLU A 75 2.59 2.45 2.98
C GLU A 75 1.19 2.18 2.42
N LEU A 76 0.19 2.89 2.95
CA LEU A 76 -1.18 2.91 2.42
C LEU A 76 -1.40 4.14 1.53
N GLU A 77 -1.56 3.90 0.23
CA GLU A 77 -1.92 4.92 -0.76
C GLU A 77 -3.42 5.22 -0.66
N VAL A 78 -3.78 6.44 -0.27
CA VAL A 78 -5.17 6.90 -0.26
C VAL A 78 -5.50 7.42 -1.65
N PRO A 79 -6.55 6.92 -2.31
CA PRO A 79 -6.93 7.40 -3.63
C PRO A 79 -7.40 8.86 -3.57
N GLU A 80 -7.19 9.59 -4.67
CA GLU A 80 -7.63 10.98 -4.76
C GLU A 80 -9.15 11.09 -4.96
N PHE A 81 -9.73 12.23 -4.54
CA PHE A 81 -11.15 12.52 -4.69
C PHE A 81 -11.65 12.30 -6.12
N GLY A 82 -10.92 12.78 -7.13
CA GLY A 82 -11.31 12.66 -8.52
C GLY A 82 -11.35 11.22 -9.04
N ALA A 83 -10.44 10.36 -8.56
CA ALA A 83 -10.41 8.94 -8.93
C ALA A 83 -11.66 8.21 -8.38
N LEU A 84 -11.97 8.43 -7.10
CA LEU A 84 -13.17 7.87 -6.45
C LEU A 84 -14.46 8.41 -7.07
N PHE A 85 -14.51 9.71 -7.34
CA PHE A 85 -15.66 10.34 -7.96
C PHE A 85 -15.89 9.78 -9.36
N LYS A 86 -14.83 9.58 -10.16
CA LYS A 86 -14.96 8.98 -11.50
C LYS A 86 -15.49 7.55 -11.44
N GLU A 87 -14.95 6.72 -10.54
CA GLU A 87 -15.42 5.35 -10.35
C GLU A 87 -16.92 5.32 -10.00
N ARG A 88 -17.36 6.20 -9.10
CA ARG A 88 -18.78 6.36 -8.74
C ARG A 88 -19.63 6.98 -9.85
N ALA A 89 -19.12 7.97 -10.57
CA ALA A 89 -19.84 8.62 -11.66
C ALA A 89 -20.06 7.70 -12.87
N THR A 90 -19.27 6.64 -13.01
CA THR A 90 -19.52 5.57 -13.99
C THR A 90 -20.52 4.52 -13.53
N ALA A 91 -21.07 4.65 -12.32
CA ALA A 91 -22.09 3.73 -11.84
C ALA A 91 -23.36 3.87 -12.69
N PRO A 92 -23.96 2.75 -13.14
CA PRO A 92 -25.12 2.78 -14.04
C PRO A 92 -26.31 3.53 -13.43
N PHE A 93 -26.45 3.50 -12.10
CA PHE A 93 -27.48 4.23 -11.37
C PHE A 93 -27.30 5.75 -11.44
N PHE A 94 -26.10 6.27 -11.15
CA PHE A 94 -25.82 7.71 -11.16
C PHE A 94 -26.01 8.31 -12.56
N VAL A 95 -25.47 7.65 -13.59
CA VAL A 95 -25.61 8.11 -14.98
C VAL A 95 -27.08 8.14 -15.39
N PHE A 96 -27.84 7.10 -15.03
CA PHE A 96 -29.27 7.04 -15.33
C PHE A 96 -30.07 8.13 -14.61
N GLN A 97 -29.77 8.39 -13.33
CA GLN A 97 -30.41 9.44 -12.55
C GLN A 97 -30.18 10.83 -13.14
N VAL A 98 -28.93 11.17 -13.45
CA VAL A 98 -28.57 12.46 -14.06
C VAL A 98 -29.25 12.61 -15.42
N PHE A 99 -29.26 11.55 -16.24
CA PHE A 99 -29.93 11.55 -17.54
C PHE A 99 -31.45 11.76 -17.41
N CYS A 100 -32.10 11.09 -16.46
CA CYS A 100 -33.53 11.23 -16.22
C CYS A 100 -33.87 12.68 -15.81
N VAL A 101 -33.15 13.26 -14.84
CA VAL A 101 -33.39 14.66 -14.40
C VAL A 101 -33.09 15.66 -15.53
N ALA A 102 -32.11 15.39 -16.39
CA ALA A 102 -31.81 16.22 -17.54
C ALA A 102 -32.93 16.22 -18.59
N LEU A 103 -33.57 15.07 -18.83
CA LEU A 103 -34.75 14.99 -19.72
C LEU A 103 -35.93 15.81 -19.18
N TRP A 104 -36.16 15.81 -17.87
CA TRP A 104 -37.19 16.64 -17.21
C TRP A 104 -36.86 18.14 -17.27
N CYS A 105 -35.59 18.50 -17.44
CA CYS A 105 -35.16 19.89 -17.61
C CYS A 105 -35.43 20.42 -19.04
N LEU A 106 -35.54 19.53 -20.03
CA LEU A 106 -35.71 19.90 -21.45
C LEU A 106 -37.19 20.13 -21.83
N ASP A 107 -38.12 19.70 -20.98
CA ASP A 107 -39.58 19.70 -21.22
C ASP A 107 -40.31 20.72 -20.29
N GLU A 108 -39.88 21.99 -20.28
CA GLU A 108 -40.44 23.15 -19.51
C GLU A 108 -40.13 23.26 -18.00
N PHE A 109 -39.84 22.19 -17.26
CA PHE A 109 -39.63 22.26 -15.79
C PHE A 109 -38.19 22.63 -15.34
N TRP A 110 -37.54 23.55 -16.02
CA TRP A 110 -36.11 23.87 -15.82
C TRP A 110 -35.77 24.33 -14.40
N TYR A 111 -36.61 25.16 -13.76
CA TYR A 111 -36.28 25.77 -12.47
C TYR A 111 -36.16 24.72 -11.34
N TYR A 112 -37.17 23.84 -11.22
CA TYR A 112 -37.18 22.80 -10.19
C TYR A 112 -36.18 21.69 -10.51
N SER A 113 -36.08 21.28 -11.79
CA SER A 113 -35.14 20.23 -12.22
C SER A 113 -33.67 20.61 -12.00
N VAL A 114 -33.29 21.88 -12.22
CA VAL A 114 -31.90 22.34 -11.99
C VAL A 114 -31.54 22.31 -10.50
N PHE A 115 -32.47 22.71 -9.62
CA PHE A 115 -32.24 22.63 -8.18
C PHE A 115 -32.10 21.17 -7.70
N THR A 116 -32.97 20.28 -8.17
CA THR A 116 -32.89 18.85 -7.87
C THR A 116 -31.60 18.22 -8.42
N LEU A 117 -31.17 18.60 -9.62
CA LEU A 117 -29.90 18.15 -10.21
C LEU A 117 -28.71 18.59 -9.35
N PHE A 118 -28.69 19.84 -8.90
CA PHE A 118 -27.66 20.35 -8.00
C PHE A 118 -27.64 19.57 -6.67
N MET A 119 -28.81 19.34 -6.06
CA MET A 119 -28.91 18.56 -4.82
C MET A 119 -28.40 17.13 -4.99
N LEU A 120 -28.69 16.48 -6.11
CA LEU A 120 -28.21 15.13 -6.41
C LEU A 120 -26.68 15.09 -6.51
N VAL A 121 -26.09 16.02 -7.26
CA VAL A 121 -24.62 16.12 -7.39
C VAL A 121 -23.97 16.45 -6.04
N ALA A 122 -24.53 17.38 -5.27
CA ALA A 122 -24.02 17.74 -3.95
C ALA A 122 -24.06 16.55 -2.97
N PHE A 123 -25.13 15.75 -3.02
CA PHE A 123 -25.27 14.55 -2.21
C PHE A 123 -24.19 13.51 -2.55
N GLU A 124 -23.99 13.22 -3.84
CA GLU A 124 -22.96 12.27 -4.30
C GLU A 124 -21.54 12.75 -3.97
N CYS A 125 -21.27 14.05 -4.10
CA CYS A 125 -20.01 14.65 -3.63
C CYS A 125 -19.82 14.45 -2.12
N THR A 126 -20.87 14.62 -1.32
CA THR A 126 -20.82 14.42 0.14
C THR A 126 -20.54 12.97 0.50
N LEU A 127 -21.16 12.01 -0.22
CA LEU A 127 -20.92 10.57 -0.06
C LEU A 127 -19.46 10.21 -0.37
N VAL A 128 -18.93 10.68 -1.50
CA VAL A 128 -17.53 10.45 -1.88
C VAL A 128 -16.58 11.07 -0.85
N GLN A 129 -16.88 12.27 -0.36
CA GLN A 129 -16.08 12.90 0.67
C GLN A 129 -16.09 12.10 1.98
N GLN A 130 -17.24 11.51 2.36
CA GLN A 130 -17.33 10.62 3.51
C GLN A 130 -16.50 9.34 3.32
N GLN A 131 -16.56 8.73 2.13
CA GLN A 131 -15.74 7.57 1.78
C GLN A 131 -14.23 7.88 1.89
N LEU A 132 -13.80 9.04 1.36
CA LEU A 132 -12.41 9.50 1.43
C LEU A 132 -11.95 9.78 2.87
N ARG A 133 -12.81 10.40 3.69
CA ARG A 133 -12.54 10.62 5.12
C ARG A 133 -12.34 9.29 5.85
N ASN A 134 -13.18 8.30 5.59
CA ASN A 134 -13.06 6.98 6.22
C ASN A 134 -11.74 6.29 5.85
N LEU A 135 -11.33 6.32 4.58
CA LEU A 135 -10.03 5.79 4.14
C LEU A 135 -8.85 6.53 4.80
N SER A 136 -8.97 7.85 4.93
CA SER A 136 -7.96 8.68 5.60
C SER A 136 -7.88 8.40 7.10
N LEU A 137 -9.00 8.09 7.76
CA LEU A 137 -9.03 7.69 9.16
C LEU A 137 -8.36 6.33 9.35
N ILE A 138 -8.63 5.35 8.49
CA ILE A 138 -7.95 4.05 8.50
C ILE A 138 -6.44 4.23 8.36
N ARG A 139 -6.00 5.09 7.45
CA ARG A 139 -4.57 5.42 7.32
C ARG A 139 -4.00 6.03 8.60
N LYS A 140 -4.73 6.94 9.25
CA LYS A 140 -4.30 7.58 10.51
C LYS A 140 -4.31 6.62 11.71
N MET A 141 -5.04 5.51 11.63
CA MET A 141 -4.94 4.40 12.61
C MET A 141 -3.68 3.55 12.40
N GLY A 142 -2.96 3.74 11.29
CA GLY A 142 -1.61 3.19 11.14
C GLY A 142 -0.71 3.71 12.25
N ASN A 143 -0.07 2.79 12.97
CA ASN A 143 0.80 3.13 14.07
C ASN A 143 1.98 3.98 13.57
N LYS A 144 2.20 5.16 14.17
CA LYS A 144 3.36 5.98 13.83
C LYS A 144 4.63 5.27 14.30
N PRO A 145 5.74 5.37 13.55
CA PRO A 145 7.02 4.84 14.01
C PRO A 145 7.33 5.44 15.39
N TYR A 146 7.59 4.57 16.36
CA TYR A 146 8.03 4.95 17.69
C TYR A 146 9.35 4.27 17.98
N MET A 147 10.17 4.89 18.84
CA MET A 147 11.46 4.33 19.18
C MET A 147 11.29 3.04 19.99
N ILE A 148 11.86 1.97 19.47
CA ILE A 148 12.03 0.68 20.13
C ILE A 148 13.50 0.44 20.40
N GLN A 149 13.79 -0.23 21.51
CA GLN A 149 15.14 -0.70 21.79
C GLN A 149 15.34 -2.04 21.10
N ALA A 150 16.29 -2.11 20.17
CA ALA A 150 16.72 -3.37 19.57
C ALA A 150 18.14 -3.71 20.02
N LEU A 151 18.40 -5.00 20.20
CA LEU A 151 19.73 -5.51 20.50
C LEU A 151 20.55 -5.59 19.20
N HIS A 152 21.67 -4.88 19.16
CA HIS A 152 22.61 -4.91 18.03
C HIS A 152 24.03 -4.99 18.60
N ALA A 153 24.83 -5.97 18.17
CA ALA A 153 26.21 -6.16 18.63
C ALA A 153 26.38 -6.14 20.16
N ASN A 154 25.46 -6.77 20.89
CA ASN A 154 25.46 -6.82 22.36
C ASN A 154 25.28 -5.45 23.06
N SER A 155 24.83 -4.43 22.32
CA SER A 155 24.45 -3.10 22.81
C SER A 155 23.00 -2.78 22.41
N THR A 156 22.26 -2.10 23.27
CA THR A 156 20.89 -1.66 22.95
C THR A 156 20.94 -0.39 22.10
N LYS A 157 20.51 -0.47 20.84
CA LYS A 157 20.34 0.69 19.95
C LYS A 157 18.85 1.07 19.91
N ASN A 158 18.56 2.37 19.90
CA ASN A 158 17.20 2.86 19.62
C ASN A 158 16.99 2.83 18.11
N LEU A 159 15.96 2.11 17.65
CA LEU A 159 15.52 2.10 16.26
C LEU A 159 14.08 2.59 16.18
N ASP A 160 13.74 3.22 15.06
CA ASP A 160 12.35 3.52 14.73
C ASP A 160 11.65 2.23 14.26
N SER A 161 10.44 1.99 14.77
CA SER A 161 9.60 0.83 14.42
C SER A 161 9.08 0.86 12.99
#